data_AF-A0A3C0NAE7-F1
#
_entry.id   AF-A0A3C0NAE7-F1
#
_cell.length_a   1.000
_cell.length_b   1.000
_cell.length_c   1.000
_cell.angle_alpha   90.00
_cell.angle_beta   90.00
_cell.angle_gamma   90.00
#
_symmetry.space_group_name_H-M   'P 1'
#
loop_
_entity.id
_entity.type
_entity.pdbx_description
1 polymer ?
#
loop_
_entity_poly.entity_id
_entity_poly.type
_entity_poly.pdbx_seq_one_letter_code
_entity_poly.pdbx_strand_id
1 'polypeptide(L)' 'AELLEAIAGKNRGLLATETDRIAILAEVARLEDRNPNPRPLEATDLLEGNWRLLFTT' A
#
# COMPACT_ATOMS: atom_id res chain seq x y z
N ALA A 1 -9.37 1.07 4.09
CA ALA A 1 -9.91 0.61 2.79
C ALA A 1 -9.48 1.54 1.65
N GLU A 2 -9.15 2.79 1.97
CA GLU A 2 -8.90 3.89 1.04
C GLU A 2 -7.76 3.57 0.06
N LEU A 3 -6.62 3.05 0.54
CA LEU A 3 -5.50 2.69 -0.34
C LEU A 3 -5.87 1.56 -1.32
N LEU A 4 -6.63 0.56 -0.87
CA LEU A 4 -7.06 -0.56 -1.72
C LEU A 4 -7.99 -0.09 -2.85
N GLU A 5 -8.88 0.84 -2.54
CA GLU A 5 -9.76 1.49 -3.51
C GLU A 5 -8.96 2.35 -4.50
N ALA A 6 -7.99 3.13 -4.00
CA ALA A 6 -7.15 4.00 -4.83
C ALA A 6 -6.30 3.22 -5.86
N ILE A 7 -5.84 2.01 -5.51
CA ILE A 7 -5.04 1.17 -6.42
C ILE A 7 -5.88 0.24 -7.30
N ALA A 8 -7.18 0.07 -7.01
CA ALA A 8 -8.04 -0.81 -7.77
C ALA A 8 -8.12 -0.39 -9.25
N GLY A 9 -7.98 -1.37 -10.15
CA GLY A 9 -8.08 -1.14 -11.59
C GLY A 9 -6.91 -0.35 -12.21
N LYS A 10 -5.85 0.00 -11.45
CA LYS A 10 -4.68 0.71 -12.00
C LYS A 10 -3.74 -0.18 -12.81
N ASN A 11 -4.00 -1.49 -12.88
CA ASN A 11 -3.21 -2.50 -13.60
C ASN A 11 -1.69 -2.34 -13.37
N ARG A 12 -1.26 -2.49 -12.12
CA ARG A 12 0.17 -2.33 -11.71
C ARG A 12 0.75 -0.95 -12.03
N GLY A 13 -0.11 0.07 -12.10
CA GLY A 13 0.28 1.43 -12.45
C GLY A 13 0.37 1.70 -13.96
N LEU A 14 0.07 0.71 -14.83
CA LEU A 14 -0.02 0.91 -16.28
C LEU A 14 -1.12 1.89 -16.66
N LEU A 15 -2.22 1.90 -15.89
CA LEU A 15 -3.37 2.78 -16.11
C LEU A 15 -3.38 3.98 -15.15
N ALA A 16 -2.35 4.13 -14.31
CA ALA A 16 -2.28 5.22 -13.35
C ALA A 16 -1.76 6.50 -14.01
N THR A 17 -2.59 7.54 -13.96
CA THR A 17 -2.18 8.91 -14.32
C THR A 17 -1.27 9.51 -13.25
N GLU A 18 -0.68 10.68 -13.53
CA GLU A 18 0.10 11.41 -12.53
C GLU A 18 -0.74 11.85 -11.33
N THR A 19 -1.98 12.29 -11.58
CA THR A 19 -2.96 12.59 -10.52
C THR A 19 -3.28 11.36 -9.67
N ASP A 20 -3.46 10.19 -10.29
CA ASP A 20 -3.67 8.95 -9.55
C ASP A 20 -2.48 8.61 -8.65
N ARG A 21 -1.25 8.82 -9.15
CA ARG A 21 -0.03 8.57 -8.37
C ARG A 21 0.04 9.47 -7.14
N ILE A 22 -0.29 10.76 -7.28
CA ILE A 22 -0.34 11.69 -6.15
C ILE A 22 -1.39 11.24 -5.12
N ALA A 23 -2.59 10.87 -5.58
CA ALA A 23 -3.66 10.39 -4.69
C ALA A 23 -3.27 9.10 -3.95
N ILE A 24 -2.69 8.13 -4.66
CA ILE A 24 -2.20 6.86 -4.08
C ILE A 24 -1.10 7.14 -3.04
N LEU A 25 -0.13 8.02 -3.34
CA LEU A 25 0.93 8.38 -2.40
C LEU A 25 0.39 9.06 -1.14
N ALA A 26 -0.64 9.89 -1.27
CA ALA A 26 -1.31 10.48 -0.12
C ALA A 26 -2.01 9.43 0.76
N GLU A 27 -2.65 8.41 0.16
CA GLU A 27 -3.22 7.30 0.93
C GLU A 27 -2.16 6.41 1.58
N VAL A 28 -1.01 6.19 0.93
CA VAL A 28 0.12 5.47 1.53
C VAL A 28 0.61 6.21 2.76
N ALA A 29 0.82 7.53 2.69
CA ALA A 29 1.23 8.33 3.84
C ALA A 29 0.22 8.22 5.00
N ARG A 30 -1.08 8.33 4.72
CA ARG A 30 -2.14 8.15 5.74
C ARG A 30 -2.17 6.76 6.36
N LEU A 31 -1.79 5.72 5.61
CA LEU A 31 -1.68 4.37 6.14
C LEU A 31 -0.47 4.25 7.07
N GLU A 32 0.68 4.75 6.63
CA GLU A 32 1.92 4.72 7.43
C GLU A 32 1.82 5.55 8.71
N ASP A 33 1.10 6.67 8.71
CA ASP A 33 0.83 7.47 9.91
C ASP A 33 0.11 6.67 11.02
N ARG A 34 -0.60 5.60 10.64
CA ARG A 34 -1.32 4.71 11.56
C ARG A 34 -0.61 3.37 11.78
N ASN A 35 0.57 3.18 11.17
CA ASN A 35 1.32 1.94 11.28
C ASN A 35 1.88 1.81 12.72
N PRO A 36 1.45 0.80 13.50
CA PRO A 36 1.96 0.60 14.86
C PRO A 36 3.42 0.12 14.88
N ASN A 37 3.94 -0.34 13.74
CA ASN A 37 5.30 -0.87 13.57
C ASN A 37 6.09 -0.07 12.50
N PRO A 38 6.36 1.22 12.73
CA PRO A 38 7.03 2.09 11.74
C PRO A 38 8.49 1.69 11.49
N ARG A 39 9.06 0.84 12.35
CA ARG A 39 10.40 0.26 12.22
C ARG A 39 10.27 -1.25 12.05
N PRO A 40 10.05 -1.75 10.83
CA PRO A 40 9.68 -3.15 10.60
C PRO A 40 10.74 -4.15 11.09
N LEU A 41 12.02 -3.76 11.11
CA LEU A 41 13.11 -4.61 11.60
C LEU A 41 13.17 -4.72 13.13
N GLU A 42 12.41 -3.91 13.87
CA GLU A 42 12.26 -4.04 15.34
C GLU A 42 11.13 -5.01 15.73
N ALA A 43 10.20 -5.31 14.81
CA ALA A 43 9.06 -6.22 15.01
C ALA A 43 9.22 -7.48 14.13
N THR A 44 10.36 -8.16 14.26
CA THR A 44 10.74 -9.29 13.40
C THR A 44 9.78 -10.46 13.48
N ASP A 45 9.11 -10.64 14.61
CA ASP A 45 8.06 -11.62 14.85
C ASP A 45 6.82 -11.43 13.96
N LEU A 46 6.59 -10.21 13.47
CA LEU A 46 5.51 -9.88 12.54
C LEU A 46 5.93 -10.00 11.06
N LEU A 47 7.23 -10.15 10.79
CA LEU A 47 7.74 -10.35 9.44
C LEU A 47 7.59 -11.80 8.98
N GLU A 48 7.35 -12.70 9.93
CA GLU A 48 7.03 -14.11 9.68
C GLU A 48 5.62 -14.23 9.09
N GLY A 49 5.47 -14.91 7.94
CA GLY A 49 4.16 -15.15 7.35
C GLY A 49 4.17 -15.33 5.83
N ASN A 50 3.00 -15.67 5.28
CA ASN A 50 2.78 -15.76 3.85
C ASN A 50 2.46 -14.38 3.29
N TRP A 51 3.48 -13.70 2.78
CA TRP A 51 3.33 -12.44 2.07
C TRP A 51 2.50 -12.67 0.80
N ARG A 52 1.25 -12.23 0.82
CA ARG A 52 0.37 -12.32 -0.35
C ARG A 52 0.54 -11.08 -1.20
N LEU A 53 1.19 -11.24 -2.35
CA LEU A 53 1.15 -10.22 -3.39
C LEU A 53 -0.30 -10.09 -3.88
N LEU A 54 -0.93 -8.94 -3.61
CA LEU A 54 -2.28 -8.66 -4.05
C LEU A 54 -2.26 -8.16 -5.50
N PHE A 55 -2.87 -8.95 -6.39
CA PHE A 55 -3.19 -8.54 -7.74
C PHE A 55 -4.62 -8.05 -7.76
N THR A 56 -4.83 -6.77 -8.02
CA THR A 56 -6.14 -6.29 -8.46
C THR A 56 -6.18 -6.48 -9.97
N THR A 57 -6.94 -7.48 -10.45
CA THR A 57 -7.27 -7.67 -11.86
C THR A 57 -8.17 -6.56 -12.36
#